data_AF-A0AA92X9W4-F1
#
_entry.id   AF-A0AA92X9W4-F1
#
_cell.length_a   1.000
_cell.length_b   1.000
_cell.length_c   1.000
_cell.angle_alpha   90.00
_cell.angle_beta   90.00
_cell.angle_gamma   90.00
#
_symmetry.space_group_name_H-M   'P 1'
#
loop_
_entity.id
_entity.type
_entity.pdbx_description
1 polymer ?
#
loop_
_entity_poly.entity_id
_entity_poly.type
_entity_poly.pdbx_seq_one_letter_code
_entity_poly.pdbx_strand_id
1 'polypeptide(L)' 'HAGPAPQGMKRPATQWVKPGIIGRVKHLRGEEDLRHGSLQDFRLETD' A
#
# COMPACT_ATOMS: atom_id res chain seq x y z
N HIS A 1 -5.61 1.01 -14.47
CA HIS A 1 -5.31 2.42 -14.82
C HIS A 1 -4.51 3.06 -13.69
N ALA A 2 -3.43 3.77 -13.99
CA ALA A 2 -2.62 4.47 -13.00
C ALA A 2 -3.40 5.66 -12.40
N GLY A 3 -3.24 5.88 -11.09
CA GLY A 3 -3.77 7.03 -10.36
C GLY A 3 -2.80 8.23 -10.40
N PRO A 4 -3.25 9.42 -9.99
CA PRO A 4 -2.38 10.59 -9.89
C PRO A 4 -1.34 10.41 -8.77
N ALA A 5 -0.14 10.96 -8.97
CA ALA A 5 0.88 11.01 -7.93
C ALA A 5 0.49 12.01 -6.82
N PRO A 6 0.77 11.70 -5.53
CA PRO A 6 0.66 12.67 -4.45
C PRO A 6 1.53 13.90 -4.69
N GLN A 7 1.03 15.04 -4.25
CA GLN A 7 1.73 16.32 -4.41
C GLN A 7 3.13 16.27 -3.76
N GLY A 8 4.14 16.72 -4.50
CA GLY A 8 5.52 16.78 -4.04
C GLY A 8 6.31 15.46 -4.13
N MET A 9 5.72 14.34 -4.57
CA MET A 9 6.42 13.06 -4.62
C MET A 9 6.91 12.70 -6.03
N LYS A 10 8.23 12.82 -6.27
CA LYS A 10 8.89 12.34 -7.50
C LYS A 10 9.47 10.94 -7.28
N ARG A 11 8.75 9.90 -7.72
CA ARG A 11 9.24 8.51 -7.71
C ARG A 11 9.11 7.89 -9.11
N PRO A 12 10.17 7.96 -9.94
CA PRO A 12 10.08 7.58 -11.36
C PRO A 12 9.79 6.10 -11.60
N ALA A 13 10.14 5.23 -10.64
CA ALA A 13 9.87 3.78 -10.72
C ALA A 13 8.57 3.36 -10.01
N THR A 14 7.77 4.30 -9.50
CA THR A 14 6.55 4.00 -8.75
C THR A 14 5.32 4.33 -9.59
N GLN A 15 4.50 3.33 -9.85
CA GLN A 15 3.16 3.53 -10.41
C GLN A 15 2.17 3.76 -9.28
N TRP A 16 1.48 4.89 -9.32
CA TRP A 16 0.33 5.15 -8.46
C TRP A 16 -0.88 4.39 -8.99
N VAL A 17 -1.65 3.79 -8.09
CA VAL A 17 -2.85 3.03 -8.43
C VAL A 17 -4.05 3.63 -7.72
N LYS A 18 -5.25 3.45 -8.30
CA LYS A 18 -6.49 3.82 -7.62
C LYS A 18 -6.66 2.97 -6.35
N PRO A 19 -7.21 3.52 -5.26
CA PRO A 19 -7.62 2.74 -4.10
C PRO A 19 -8.58 1.59 -4.49
N GLY A 20 -8.59 0.51 -3.71
CA GLY A 20 -9.40 -0.70 -3.95
C GLY A 20 -8.64 -2.03 -3.83
N ILE A 21 -7.32 -1.96 -3.62
CA ILE A 21 -6.48 -3.13 -3.30
C ILE A 21 -6.16 -3.11 -1.82
N ILE A 22 -6.48 -4.21 -1.13
CA ILE A 22 -6.21 -4.39 0.30
C ILE A 22 -5.05 -5.37 0.45
N GLY A 23 -3.97 -4.94 1.11
CA GLY A 23 -2.82 -5.78 1.43
C GLY A 23 -2.88 -6.31 2.87
N ARG A 24 -2.69 -7.62 3.07
CA ARG A 24 -2.48 -8.20 4.40
C ARG A 24 -0.99 -8.19 4.72
N VAL A 25 -0.61 -7.59 5.84
CA VAL A 25 0.79 -7.47 6.27
C VAL A 25 0.99 -8.17 7.61
N LYS A 26 2.08 -8.92 7.76
CA LYS A 26 2.57 -9.38 9.06
C LYS A 26 3.53 -8.34 9.61
N HIS A 27 3.34 -7.90 10.85
CA HIS A 27 4.18 -6.91 11.51
C HIS A 27 4.26 -7.18 13.03
N LEU A 28 5.15 -6.47 13.72
CA LEU A 28 5.23 -6.52 15.18
C LEU A 28 4.01 -5.84 15.82
N ARG A 29 3.56 -6.36 16.98
CA ARG A 29 2.43 -5.79 17.73
C ARG A 29 2.91 -4.74 18.72
N GLY A 30 2.07 -3.73 18.98
CA GLY A 30 2.32 -2.70 19.99
C GLY A 30 2.98 -1.42 19.47
N GLU A 31 3.19 -1.30 18.16
CA GLU A 31 3.67 -0.07 17.52
C GLU A 31 2.55 0.57 16.69
N GLU A 32 2.54 1.91 16.64
CA GLU A 32 1.58 2.69 15.83
C GLU A 32 1.83 2.49 14.33
N ASP A 33 3.11 2.44 13.95
CA ASP A 33 3.56 2.15 12.59
C ASP A 33 3.75 0.65 12.35
N LEU A 34 3.51 0.21 11.12
CA LEU A 34 3.78 -1.16 10.69
C LEU A 34 5.29 -1.38 10.44
N ARG A 35 6.09 -1.45 11.50
CA ARG A 35 7.53 -1.72 11.36
C ARG A 35 7.80 -3.19 11.12
N HIS A 36 8.87 -3.47 10.37
CA HIS A 36 9.28 -4.82 9.97
C HIS A 36 8.16 -5.60 9.24
N GLY A 37 7.31 -4.87 8.51
CA GLY A 37 6.20 -5.43 7.78
C GLY A 37 6.64 -6.31 6.61
N SER A 38 6.06 -7.50 6.49
CA SER A 38 6.12 -8.32 5.28
C SER A 38 4.73 -8.54 4.69
N LEU A 39 4.63 -8.32 3.38
CA LEU A 39 3.39 -8.54 2.64
C LEU A 39 3.09 -10.04 2.59
N GLN A 40 1.88 -10.42 2.94
CA GLN A 40 1.43 -11.80 2.93
C GLN A 40 0.53 -12.11 1.73
N ASP A 41 -0.44 -11.25 1.43
CA ASP A 41 -1.43 -11.50 0.38
C ASP A 41 -2.19 -10.21 -0.01
N PHE A 42 -2.91 -10.25 -1.15
CA PHE A 42 -3.75 -9.16 -1.65
C PHE A 42 -5.19 -9.60 -1.84
N ARG A 43 -6.12 -8.67 -1.56
CA ARG A 43 -7.55 -8.84 -1.81
C ARG A 43 -8.08 -7.62 -2.55
N LEU A 44 -9.05 -7.83 -3.44
CA LEU A 44 -9.80 -6.73 -4.04
C LEU A 44 -10.96 -6.38 -3.10
N GLU A 45 -11.14 -5.09 -2.83
CA GLU A 45 -12.38 -4.62 -2.24
C GLU A 45 -13.48 -4.86 -3.27
N THR A 46 -14.33 -5.84 -3.00
CA THR A 46 -15.51 -6.16 -3.81
C THR A 46 -16.66 -5.42 -3.14
N ASP A 47 -17.23 -4.43 -3.83
CA ASP A 47 -18.53 -3.84 -3.47
C ASP A 47 -19.65 -4.90 -3.63
#